data_AF-A0A8S9A7B4-F1
#
_entry.id   AF-A0A8S9A7B4-F1
#
_cell.length_a   1.000
_cell.length_b   1.000
_cell.length_c   1.000
_cell.angle_alpha   90.00
_cell.angle_beta   90.00
_cell.angle_gamma   90.00
#
_symmetry.space_group_name_H-M   'P 1'
#
loop_
_entity.id
_entity.type
_entity.pdbx_description
1 polymer ?
#
loop_
_entity_poly.entity_id
_entity_poly.type
_entity_poly.pdbx_seq_one_letter_code
_entity_poly.pdbx_strand_id
1 'polypeptide(L)'
;MPRLTLPARAKAEPLLALGATVHPTPAEAVQDAQIVISMLENGPVVGQVLFDMGTASAMRKGALFIDMASIQPGEARDHAARLAGLGLDHLDAPVS
;
A
#
# COMPACT_ATOMS: atom_id res chain seq x y z
N MET A 1 7.85 -9.39 -11.66
CA MET A 1 7.52 -8.41 -10.61
C MET A 1 7.88 -7.03 -11.15
N PRO A 2 6.92 -6.12 -11.38
CA PRO A 2 7.21 -4.78 -11.88
C PRO A 2 7.96 -3.95 -10.82
N ARG A 3 9.10 -3.37 -11.21
CA ARG A 3 9.90 -2.46 -10.36
C ARG A 3 9.30 -1.06 -10.37
N LEU A 4 9.54 -0.28 -9.31
CA LEU A 4 9.28 1.16 -9.30
C LEU A 4 9.89 1.78 -10.56
N THR A 5 9.09 2.59 -11.26
CA THR A 5 9.56 3.35 -12.41
C THR A 5 10.59 4.38 -11.95
N LEU A 6 11.53 4.77 -12.83
CA LEU A 6 12.54 5.80 -12.54
C LEU A 6 11.96 7.09 -11.89
N PRO A 7 10.78 7.60 -12.30
CA PRO A 7 10.16 8.77 -11.66
C PRO A 7 9.68 8.52 -10.22
N ALA A 8 9.20 7.31 -9.91
CA ALA A 8 8.72 6.97 -8.57
C ALA A 8 9.88 6.81 -7.59
N ARG A 9 11.00 6.24 -8.04
CA ARG A 9 12.22 6.12 -7.23
C ARG A 9 12.82 7.48 -6.88
N ALA A 10 12.89 8.40 -7.84
CA ALA A 10 13.41 9.75 -7.61
C ALA A 10 12.63 10.52 -6.52
N LYS A 11 11.33 10.24 -6.35
CA LYS A 11 10.52 10.82 -5.26
C LYS A 11 10.87 10.27 -3.88
N ALA A 12 11.34 9.02 -3.79
CA ALA A 12 11.69 8.36 -2.53
C ALA A 12 13.14 8.61 -2.10
N GLU A 13 14.06 8.86 -3.04
CA GLU A 13 15.49 9.06 -2.78
C GLU A 13 15.81 10.12 -1.72
N PRO A 14 15.16 11.30 -1.67
CA PRO A 14 15.42 12.29 -0.62
C PRO A 14 15.16 11.78 0.80
N LEU A 15 14.30 10.77 0.97
CA LEU A 15 13.96 10.20 2.28
C LEU A 15 15.10 9.31 2.82
N LEU A 16 16.01 8.82 1.97
CA LEU A 16 17.20 8.07 2.42
C LEU A 16 18.05 8.90 3.38
N ALA A 17 18.19 10.20 3.12
CA ALA A 17 18.92 11.13 3.98
C ALA A 17 18.23 11.38 5.33
N LEU A 18 16.94 11.04 5.43
CA LEU A 18 16.13 11.13 6.66
C LEU A 18 16.02 9.77 7.39
N GLY A 19 16.74 8.74 6.92
CA GLY A 19 16.76 7.41 7.54
C GLY A 19 15.70 6.44 7.03
N ALA A 20 14.96 6.77 5.96
CA ALA A 20 14.05 5.83 5.33
C ALA A 20 14.82 4.73 4.59
N THR A 21 14.21 3.54 4.49
CA THR A 21 14.67 2.48 3.59
C THR A 21 13.80 2.49 2.34
N VAL A 22 14.41 2.57 1.16
CA VAL A 22 13.69 2.58 -0.13
C VAL A 22 13.78 1.21 -0.78
N HIS A 23 12.62 0.59 -0.98
CA HIS A 23 12.50 -0.71 -1.64
C HIS A 23 12.15 -0.52 -3.14
N PRO A 24 12.56 -1.45 -4.02
CA PRO A 24 12.31 -1.34 -5.45
C PRO A 24 10.89 -1.74 -5.86
N THR A 25 10.10 -2.34 -4.97
CA THR A 25 8.69 -2.71 -5.22
C THR A 25 7.83 -2.47 -3.97
N PRO A 26 6.52 -2.21 -4.13
CA PRO A 26 5.60 -2.15 -2.99
C PRO A 26 5.55 -3.47 -2.19
N ALA A 27 5.60 -4.62 -2.85
CA ALA A 27 5.62 -5.93 -2.19
C ALA A 27 6.85 -6.11 -1.28
N GLU A 28 8.04 -5.65 -1.71
CA GLU A 28 9.24 -5.66 -0.86
C GLU A 28 9.16 -4.65 0.29
N ALA A 29 8.47 -3.52 0.09
CA ALA A 29 8.34 -2.48 1.12
C ALA A 29 7.49 -2.89 2.33
N VAL A 30 6.63 -3.91 2.19
CA VAL A 30 5.61 -4.26 3.20
C VAL A 30 5.91 -5.55 3.97
N GLN A 31 6.94 -6.32 3.60
CA GLN A 31 7.13 -7.71 4.10
C GLN A 31 7.21 -7.81 5.63
N ASP A 32 7.94 -6.89 6.26
CA ASP A 32 8.17 -6.89 7.70
C ASP A 32 7.31 -5.88 8.47
N ALA A 33 6.42 -5.17 7.77
CA ALA A 33 5.64 -4.07 8.34
C ALA A 33 4.39 -4.59 9.08
N GLN A 34 4.19 -4.16 10.33
CA GLN A 34 2.94 -4.39 11.06
C GLN A 34 1.84 -3.42 10.67
N ILE A 35 2.23 -2.22 10.24
CA ILE A 35 1.35 -1.15 9.79
C ILE A 35 1.89 -0.67 8.45
N VAL A 36 1.02 -0.60 7.45
CA VAL A 36 1.32 -0.09 6.12
C VAL A 36 0.43 1.10 5.88
N ILE A 37 1.02 2.27 5.65
CA ILE A 37 0.30 3.50 5.31
C ILE A 37 0.40 3.70 3.80
N SER A 38 -0.74 3.89 3.16
CA SER A 38 -0.86 4.12 1.72
C SER A 38 -1.41 5.52 1.46
N MET A 39 -0.77 6.23 0.53
CA MET A 39 -1.20 7.55 0.06
C MET A 39 -1.12 7.56 -1.46
N LEU A 40 -2.16 7.02 -2.09
CA LEU A 40 -2.25 6.83 -3.55
C LEU A 40 -3.36 7.70 -4.15
N GLU A 41 -3.41 7.73 -5.48
CA GLU A 41 -4.24 8.69 -6.22
C GLU A 41 -5.75 8.46 -6.08
N ASN A 42 -6.20 7.21 -6.16
CA ASN A 42 -7.62 6.82 -6.16
C ASN A 42 -7.80 5.32 -5.92
N GLY A 43 -9.06 4.88 -5.78
CA GLY A 43 -9.44 3.48 -5.51
C GLY A 43 -8.87 2.48 -6.53
N PRO A 44 -9.01 2.69 -7.85
CA PRO A 44 -8.42 1.80 -8.84
C PRO A 44 -6.91 1.62 -8.72
N VAL A 45 -6.16 2.70 -8.44
CA VAL A 45 -4.70 2.63 -8.22
C VAL A 45 -4.38 1.86 -6.95
N VAL A 46 -5.13 2.07 -5.87
CA VAL A 46 -4.99 1.28 -4.62
C VAL A 46 -5.22 -0.20 -4.89
N GLY A 47 -6.30 -0.55 -5.59
CA GLY A 47 -6.61 -1.92 -5.95
C GLY A 47 -5.51 -2.57 -6.80
N GLN A 48 -4.97 -1.86 -7.79
CA GLN A 48 -3.86 -2.34 -8.62
C GLN A 48 -2.61 -2.63 -7.77
N VAL A 49 -2.23 -1.71 -6.88
CA VAL A 49 -1.04 -1.89 -6.01
C VAL A 49 -1.26 -3.03 -5.02
N LEU A 50 -2.41 -3.10 -4.36
CA LEU A 50 -2.72 -4.14 -3.38
C LEU A 50 -2.77 -5.53 -4.02
N PHE A 51 -3.51 -5.68 -5.11
CA PHE A 51 -3.93 -6.99 -5.59
C PHE A 51 -3.19 -7.41 -6.86
N ASP A 52 -3.05 -6.54 -7.85
CA ASP A 52 -2.43 -6.91 -9.14
C ASP A 52 -0.90 -6.95 -9.02
N MET A 53 -0.31 -6.08 -8.20
CA MET A 53 1.13 -6.07 -7.91
C MET A 53 1.52 -6.99 -6.73
N GLY A 54 0.55 -7.66 -6.11
CA GLY A 54 0.79 -8.65 -5.04
C GLY A 54 1.20 -8.08 -3.69
N THR A 55 1.05 -6.77 -3.46
CA THR A 55 1.45 -6.12 -2.19
C THR A 55 0.72 -6.71 -1.00
N ALA A 56 -0.60 -6.92 -1.09
CA ALA A 56 -1.38 -7.50 -0.01
C ALA A 56 -0.91 -8.92 0.35
N SER A 57 -0.55 -9.73 -0.65
CA SER A 57 -0.03 -11.09 -0.42
C SER A 57 1.36 -11.12 0.21
N ALA A 58 2.13 -10.03 0.09
CA ALA A 58 3.45 -9.90 0.68
C ALA A 58 3.42 -9.38 2.12
N MET A 59 2.28 -8.84 2.58
CA MET A 59 2.13 -8.34 3.95
C MET A 59 2.12 -9.50 4.96
N ARG A 60 2.67 -9.26 6.16
CA ARG A 60 2.52 -10.20 7.28
C ARG A 60 1.05 -10.34 7.67
N LYS A 61 0.62 -11.56 8.01
CA LYS A 61 -0.72 -11.79 8.56
C LYS A 61 -0.94 -10.94 9.82
N GLY A 62 -2.13 -10.37 9.95
CA GLY A 62 -2.51 -9.44 11.01
C GLY A 62 -1.85 -8.06 10.89
N ALA A 63 -1.29 -7.70 9.74
CA ALA A 63 -0.89 -6.31 9.48
C ALA A 63 -2.12 -5.43 9.21
N LEU A 64 -2.00 -4.17 9.61
CA LEU A 64 -2.98 -3.13 9.33
C LEU A 64 -2.58 -2.35 8.08
N PHE A 65 -3.45 -2.32 7.07
CA PHE A 65 -3.36 -1.40 5.94
C PHE A 65 -4.21 -0.15 6.23
N ILE A 66 -3.58 1.02 6.23
CA ILE A 66 -4.23 2.32 6.39
C ILE A 66 -4.27 2.98 5.02
N ASP A 67 -5.46 3.11 4.45
CA ASP A 67 -5.67 3.78 3.17
C ASP A 67 -6.04 5.24 3.39
N MET A 68 -5.19 6.15 2.92
CA MET A 68 -5.41 7.59 3.01
C MET A 68 -5.81 8.20 1.66
N ALA A 69 -6.02 7.38 0.63
CA ALA A 69 -6.53 7.85 -0.66
C ALA A 69 -8.00 8.28 -0.54
N SER A 70 -8.39 9.30 -1.31
CA SER A 70 -9.81 9.68 -1.44
C SER A 70 -10.51 8.73 -2.41
N ILE A 71 -11.10 7.65 -1.87
CA ILE A 71 -11.73 6.58 -2.65
C ILE A 71 -13.25 6.55 -2.43
N GLN A 72 -13.97 5.85 -3.31
CA GLN A 72 -15.40 5.67 -3.11
C GLN A 72 -15.68 4.73 -1.94
N PRO A 73 -16.74 4.94 -1.13
CA PRO A 73 -17.07 4.05 -0.02
C PRO A 73 -17.28 2.58 -0.43
N GLY A 74 -17.73 2.33 -1.66
CA GLY A 74 -17.85 0.97 -2.21
C GLY A 74 -16.50 0.30 -2.44
N GLU A 75 -15.51 1.04 -2.92
CA GLU A 75 -14.14 0.56 -3.15
C GLU A 75 -13.45 0.27 -1.80
N ALA A 76 -13.60 1.16 -0.82
CA ALA A 76 -13.07 0.95 0.53
C ALA A 76 -13.58 -0.37 1.15
N ARG A 77 -14.87 -0.66 0.98
CA ARG A 77 -15.50 -1.90 1.47
C ARG A 77 -15.03 -3.14 0.71
N ASP A 78 -14.88 -3.05 -0.62
CA ASP A 78 -14.31 -4.15 -1.42
C ASP A 78 -12.87 -4.47 -1.00
N HIS A 79 -12.03 -3.43 -0.89
CA HIS A 79 -10.65 -3.58 -0.45
C HIS A 79 -10.57 -4.21 0.94
N ALA A 80 -11.36 -3.71 1.89
CA ALA A 80 -11.44 -4.28 3.24
C ALA A 80 -11.84 -5.76 3.24
N ALA A 81 -12.85 -6.15 2.46
CA ALA A 81 -13.30 -7.53 2.38
C ALA A 81 -12.22 -8.46 1.79
N ARG A 82 -11.52 -8.01 0.74
CA ARG A 82 -10.45 -8.78 0.09
C ARG A 82 -9.22 -8.91 0.99
N LEU A 83 -8.85 -7.84 1.69
CA LEU A 83 -7.75 -7.85 2.68
C LEU A 83 -8.08 -8.75 3.88
N ALA A 84 -9.30 -8.70 4.40
CA ALA A 84 -9.76 -9.60 5.46
C ALA A 84 -9.67 -11.07 5.03
N GLY A 85 -9.98 -11.39 3.78
CA GLY A 85 -9.78 -12.72 3.20
C GLY A 85 -8.34 -13.23 3.21
N LEU A 86 -7.36 -12.31 3.31
CA LEU A 86 -5.93 -12.62 3.45
C LEU A 86 -5.45 -12.60 4.92
N GLY A 87 -6.34 -12.30 5.87
CA GLY A 87 -6.02 -12.13 7.28
C GLY A 87 -5.32 -10.82 7.59
N LEU A 88 -5.69 -9.75 6.87
CA LEU A 88 -5.18 -8.39 7.07
C LEU A 88 -6.30 -7.46 7.53
N ASP A 89 -5.95 -6.46 8.33
CA ASP A 89 -6.87 -5.43 8.78
C ASP A 89 -6.83 -4.21 7.84
N HIS A 90 -7.94 -3.49 7.72
CA HIS A 90 -8.06 -2.31 6.85
C HIS A 90 -8.66 -1.13 7.62
N LEU A 91 -8.03 0.04 7.50
CA LEU A 91 -8.53 1.32 8.00
C LEU A 91 -8.63 2.32 6.85
N ASP A 92 -9.86 2.72 6.52
CA ASP A 92 -10.14 3.82 5.59
C ASP A 92 -10.01 5.15 6.33
N ALA A 93 -9.03 5.98 5.95
CA ALA A 93 -8.62 7.20 6.66
C ALA A 93 -8.23 8.35 5.70
N PRO A 94 -9.14 8.81 4.82
CA PRO A 94 -8.87 9.91 3.90
C PRO A 94 -8.62 11.23 4.64
N VAL A 95 -7.90 12.16 3.99
CA VAL A 95 -7.56 13.49 4.53
C VAL A 95 -8.34 14.61 3.81
N SER A 96 -8.68 15.67 4.56
CA SER A 96 -9.43 16.85 4.08
C SER A 96 -8.54 18.03 3.71
#